data_AF-A0A9D4XLH5-F1
#
_entry.id   AF-A0A9D4XLH5-F1
#
_cell.length_a   1.000
_cell.length_b   1.000
_cell.length_c   1.000
_cell.angle_alpha   90.00
_cell.angle_beta   90.00
_cell.angle_gamma   90.00
#
_symmetry.space_group_name_H-M   'P 1'
#
loop_
_entity.id
_entity.type
_entity.pdbx_description
1 polymer ?
#
loop_
_entity_poly.entity_id
_entity_poly.type
_entity_poly.pdbx_seq_one_letter_code
_entity_poly.pdbx_strand_id
1 'polypeptide(L)'
;MVPTFIEYSDEFRKSKGLILATSDVSARGVDYLDVTLVVQLYLDLLPCFTCDYITSMLVGLPADRKQYIHRLGRTGRRGKEGQGILLLAPWEEFFLATAKDLPIGKALVPSTDPDTKKKVERALSNVEMKNKEAAYQAWLGYYNSNKKVGKDKYRLVELANEFSRCMGLDSPPAIPKLVLGKMGLKNIPGLRSK
;
A
#
# COMPACT_ATOMS: atom_id res chain seq x y z
N MET A 1 -22.99 4.59 -15.51
CA MET A 1 -21.84 5.17 -16.21
C MET A 1 -20.79 5.46 -15.14
N VAL A 2 -19.67 4.71 -15.12
CA VAL A 2 -18.61 4.93 -14.13
C VAL A 2 -17.90 6.22 -14.54
N PRO A 3 -17.75 7.22 -13.66
CA PRO A 3 -17.07 8.45 -14.03
C PRO A 3 -15.65 8.14 -14.48
N THR A 4 -15.22 8.81 -15.53
CA THR A 4 -13.93 8.53 -16.16
C THR A 4 -12.79 9.09 -15.30
N PHE A 5 -11.59 8.52 -15.43
CA PHE A 5 -10.37 9.01 -14.76
C PHE A 5 -10.15 10.52 -14.95
N ILE A 6 -10.60 11.06 -16.08
CA ILE A 6 -10.52 12.48 -16.44
C ILE A 6 -11.41 13.32 -15.51
N GLU A 7 -12.65 12.90 -15.30
CA GLU A 7 -13.61 13.64 -14.47
C GLU A 7 -13.15 13.76 -13.01
N TYR A 8 -12.71 12.65 -12.41
CA TYR A 8 -12.19 12.66 -11.04
C TYR A 8 -10.88 13.46 -10.91
N SER A 9 -10.02 13.40 -11.93
CA SER A 9 -8.79 14.21 -11.94
C SER A 9 -9.09 15.69 -12.04
N ASP A 10 -10.10 16.08 -12.82
CA ASP A 10 -10.52 17.47 -12.97
C ASP A 10 -11.24 18.00 -11.72
N GLU A 11 -12.05 17.18 -11.06
CA GLU A 11 -12.66 17.52 -9.78
C GLU A 11 -11.60 17.77 -8.71
N PHE A 12 -10.58 16.91 -8.64
CA PHE A 12 -9.46 17.07 -7.72
C PHE A 12 -8.64 18.34 -7.98
N ARG A 13 -8.45 18.71 -9.26
CA ARG A 13 -7.75 19.96 -9.64
C ARG A 13 -8.50 21.23 -9.24
N LYS A 14 -9.83 21.21 -9.29
CA LYS A 14 -10.67 22.40 -9.07
C LYS A 14 -11.02 22.61 -7.60
N SER A 15 -10.97 21.55 -6.80
CA SER A 15 -11.40 21.55 -5.41
C SER A 15 -10.23 21.68 -4.43
N LYS A 16 -10.52 22.07 -3.18
CA LYS A 16 -9.54 22.15 -2.09
C LYS A 16 -9.91 21.17 -0.98
N GLY A 17 -8.90 20.63 -0.28
CA GLY A 17 -9.11 19.74 0.87
C GLY A 17 -9.54 18.31 0.52
N LEU A 18 -9.34 17.87 -0.73
CA LEU A 18 -9.63 16.50 -1.15
C LEU A 18 -8.41 15.58 -0.96
N ILE A 19 -8.69 14.28 -0.85
CA ILE A 19 -7.70 13.21 -0.86
C ILE A 19 -7.93 12.37 -2.12
N LEU A 20 -6.90 12.24 -2.96
CA LEU A 20 -6.93 11.37 -4.14
C LEU A 20 -6.13 10.08 -3.87
N ALA A 21 -6.84 8.96 -3.77
CA ALA A 21 -6.23 7.63 -3.75
C ALA A 21 -6.07 7.13 -5.19
N THR A 22 -4.84 6.83 -5.61
CA THR A 22 -4.54 6.50 -7.01
C THR A 22 -3.30 5.61 -7.11
N SER A 23 -3.22 4.83 -8.20
CA SER A 23 -2.03 4.07 -8.56
C SER A 23 -1.09 4.91 -9.45
N ASP A 24 -0.02 4.31 -9.98
CA ASP A 24 0.94 4.98 -10.86
C ASP A 24 0.36 5.59 -12.14
N VAL A 25 -0.91 5.33 -12.45
CA VAL A 25 -1.64 5.93 -13.58
C VAL A 25 -1.66 7.46 -13.48
N SER A 26 -1.74 8.02 -12.28
CA SER A 26 -1.71 9.47 -12.05
C SER A 26 -0.29 10.05 -12.01
N ALA A 27 0.74 9.21 -11.94
CA ALA A 27 2.12 9.64 -11.77
C ALA A 27 2.73 10.26 -13.05
N ARG A 28 2.04 10.19 -14.20
CA ARG A 28 2.52 10.74 -15.49
C ARG A 28 1.40 11.47 -16.23
N GLY A 29 1.74 12.58 -16.89
CA GLY A 29 0.81 13.34 -17.75
C GLY A 29 -0.25 14.18 -17.04
N VAL A 30 -0.52 13.95 -15.75
CA VAL A 30 -1.52 14.72 -14.99
C VAL A 30 -0.83 15.71 -14.06
N ASP A 31 -0.99 17.01 -14.35
CA ASP A 31 -0.59 18.10 -13.45
C ASP A 31 -1.70 18.34 -12.41
N TYR A 32 -1.35 18.22 -11.14
CA TYR A 32 -2.19 18.60 -10.01
C TYR A 32 -1.53 19.82 -9.39
N LEU A 33 -2.15 20.98 -9.62
CA LEU A 33 -1.71 22.22 -8.99
C LEU A 33 -2.09 22.14 -7.51
N ASP A 34 -1.19 22.59 -6.64
CA ASP A 34 -1.45 22.78 -5.19
C ASP A 34 -1.60 21.50 -4.35
N VAL A 35 -0.99 20.40 -4.78
CA VAL A 35 -0.82 19.22 -3.90
C VAL A 35 0.17 19.57 -2.79
N THR A 36 -0.33 19.63 -1.56
CA THR A 36 0.47 19.94 -0.36
C THR A 36 1.23 18.72 0.16
N LEU A 37 0.62 17.54 0.05
CA LEU A 37 1.11 16.31 0.64
C LEU A 37 0.98 15.13 -0.33
N VAL A 38 2.09 14.44 -0.56
CA VAL A 38 2.11 13.14 -1.23
C VAL A 38 2.46 12.08 -0.20
N VAL A 39 1.49 11.23 0.15
CA VAL A 39 1.72 10.07 1.02
C VAL A 39 1.90 8.83 0.15
N GLN A 40 3.06 8.21 0.26
CA GLN A 40 3.33 6.90 -0.31
C GLN A 40 3.17 5.87 0.81
N LEU A 41 2.07 5.12 0.74
CA LEU A 41 1.65 4.18 1.77
C LEU A 41 2.33 2.83 1.60
N TYR A 42 3.31 2.55 2.47
CA TYR A 42 3.77 1.20 2.75
C TYR A 42 3.80 1.02 4.26
N LEU A 43 3.10 0.05 4.82
CA LEU A 43 3.25 -0.16 6.26
C LEU A 43 2.98 -1.59 6.68
N ASP A 44 3.60 -1.83 7.83
CA ASP A 44 3.64 -2.99 8.68
C ASP A 44 2.42 -3.88 8.72
N LEU A 45 2.80 -5.15 8.90
CA LEU A 45 1.99 -6.26 9.31
C LEU A 45 2.61 -6.77 10.61
N LEU A 46 2.32 -6.08 11.72
CA LEU A 46 2.55 -6.62 13.06
C LEU A 46 1.41 -6.14 13.96
N PRO A 47 0.64 -7.05 14.56
CA PRO A 47 0.46 -7.05 15.99
C PRO A 47 1.60 -7.88 16.59
N CYS A 48 2.70 -7.22 16.98
CA CYS A 48 3.43 -7.73 18.14
C CYS A 48 2.54 -7.40 19.35
N PHE A 49 2.44 -8.31 20.31
CA PHE A 49 1.67 -8.21 21.56
C PHE A 49 2.05 -7.00 22.46
N THR A 50 2.77 -6.01 21.92
CA THR A 50 3.33 -4.85 22.61
C THR A 50 3.19 -3.51 21.87
N CYS A 51 2.53 -3.41 20.69
CA CYS A 51 2.51 -2.15 19.92
C CYS A 51 1.11 -1.70 19.44
N ASP A 52 0.69 -0.52 19.91
CA ASP A 52 -0.58 0.18 19.67
C ASP A 52 -0.62 0.96 18.34
N TYR A 53 -0.61 0.31 17.16
CA TYR A 53 -0.62 1.06 15.87
C TYR A 53 -1.61 0.58 14.81
N ILE A 54 -1.96 1.53 13.93
CA ILE A 54 -3.01 1.54 12.88
C ILE A 54 -2.94 0.36 11.89
N THR A 55 -4.12 -0.11 11.52
CA THR A 55 -4.39 -1.08 10.45
C THR A 55 -4.67 -0.35 9.13
N SER A 56 -3.64 0.07 8.37
CA SER A 56 -3.84 0.73 7.06
C SER A 56 -3.55 -0.21 5.89
N MET A 57 -4.42 -0.17 4.87
CA MET A 57 -4.43 -1.05 3.69
C MET A 57 -3.39 -0.64 2.63
N LEU A 58 -2.70 -1.64 2.06
CA LEU A 58 -1.43 -1.58 1.32
C LEU A 58 -1.54 -1.19 -0.18
N VAL A 59 -0.63 -0.33 -0.67
CA VAL A 59 -0.43 -0.08 -2.13
C VAL A 59 1.06 0.12 -2.51
N GLY A 60 1.82 -0.99 -2.59
CA GLY A 60 2.93 -1.30 -3.52
C GLY A 60 4.15 -0.36 -3.66
N LEU A 61 5.33 -0.81 -3.20
CA LEU A 61 6.65 -0.14 -3.28
C LEU A 61 6.89 0.55 -4.64
N PRO A 62 7.56 1.72 -4.72
CA PRO A 62 8.02 2.21 -6.00
C PRO A 62 9.01 1.18 -6.55
N ALA A 63 8.82 0.74 -7.79
CA ALA A 63 9.66 -0.30 -8.38
C ALA A 63 11.13 0.15 -8.48
N ASP A 64 11.35 1.47 -8.58
CA ASP A 64 12.66 2.08 -8.59
C ASP A 64 12.66 3.54 -8.04
N ARG A 65 13.87 4.07 -7.88
CA ARG A 65 14.12 5.47 -7.49
C ARG A 65 13.46 6.48 -8.42
N LYS A 66 13.43 6.25 -9.74
CA LYS A 66 12.85 7.20 -10.71
C LYS A 66 11.35 7.33 -10.49
N GLN A 67 10.68 6.21 -10.22
CA GLN A 67 9.27 6.17 -9.91
C GLN A 67 8.94 6.91 -8.61
N TYR A 68 9.77 6.76 -7.57
CA TYR A 68 9.64 7.55 -6.34
C TYR A 68 9.74 9.06 -6.62
N ILE A 69 10.72 9.49 -7.41
CA ILE A 69 10.88 10.89 -7.79
C ILE A 69 9.69 11.39 -8.62
N HIS A 70 9.17 10.59 -9.55
CA HIS A 70 7.99 10.96 -10.36
C HIS A 70 6.72 11.14 -9.53
N ARG A 71 6.56 10.34 -8.46
CA ARG A 71 5.47 10.46 -7.49
C ARG A 71 5.64 11.69 -6.61
N LEU A 72 6.85 11.92 -6.11
CA LEU A 72 7.16 13.09 -5.29
C LEU A 72 7.00 14.40 -6.07
N GLY A 73 7.34 14.41 -7.37
CA GLY A 73 7.18 15.57 -8.26
C GLY A 73 5.73 15.99 -8.53
N ARG A 74 4.73 15.44 -7.81
CA ARG A 74 3.35 15.95 -7.79
C ARG A 74 3.16 17.09 -6.78
N THR A 75 4.01 17.20 -5.76
CA THR A 75 4.00 18.32 -4.80
C THR A 75 5.14 19.31 -5.11
N GLY A 76 5.17 20.45 -4.42
CA GLY A 76 6.27 21.42 -4.53
C GLY A 76 6.39 22.14 -5.88
N ARG A 77 5.30 22.27 -6.64
CA ARG A 77 5.30 22.86 -7.99
C ARG A 77 5.27 24.38 -7.96
N ARG A 78 5.91 25.02 -8.96
CA ARG A 78 5.92 26.48 -9.17
C ARG A 78 6.39 27.30 -7.94
N GLY A 79 7.40 26.80 -7.24
CA GLY A 79 7.97 27.47 -6.06
C GLY A 79 7.10 27.39 -4.80
N LYS A 80 6.03 26.58 -4.80
CA LYS A 80 5.24 26.30 -3.60
C LYS A 80 5.93 25.23 -2.75
N GLU A 81 5.69 25.27 -1.44
CA GLU A 81 6.12 24.21 -0.53
C GLU A 81 5.33 22.92 -0.77
N GLY A 82 5.96 21.79 -0.45
CA GLY A 82 5.40 20.48 -0.67
C GLY A 82 6.08 19.42 0.17
N GLN A 83 5.30 18.50 0.73
CA GLN A 83 5.82 17.43 1.58
C GLN A 83 5.56 16.05 0.96
N GLY A 84 6.58 15.20 0.99
CA GLY A 84 6.46 13.78 0.70
C GLY A 84 6.60 12.97 1.97
N ILE A 85 5.63 12.11 2.28
CA ILE A 85 5.75 11.13 3.35
C ILE A 85 5.87 9.76 2.71
N LEU A 86 6.95 9.06 3.05
CA LEU A 86 7.17 7.67 2.70
C LEU A 86 6.97 6.82 3.95
N LEU A 87 5.87 6.08 4.00
CA LEU A 87 5.65 5.07 5.03
C LEU A 87 6.33 3.78 4.54
N LEU A 88 7.11 3.08 5.36
CA LEU A 88 7.75 1.80 5.02
C LEU A 88 7.50 0.75 6.08
N ALA A 89 7.28 -0.51 5.69
CA ALA A 89 7.43 -1.63 6.61
C ALA A 89 8.92 -1.95 6.85
N PRO A 90 9.31 -2.58 7.97
CA PRO A 90 10.70 -2.92 8.28
C PRO A 90 11.38 -3.76 7.19
N TRP A 91 10.67 -4.73 6.60
CA TRP A 91 11.20 -5.54 5.50
C TRP A 91 11.29 -4.79 4.17
N GLU A 92 10.80 -3.56 4.08
CA GLU A 92 10.87 -2.68 2.90
C GLU A 92 11.95 -1.61 3.03
N GLU A 93 12.64 -1.51 4.19
CA GLU A 93 13.73 -0.54 4.41
C GLU A 93 14.87 -0.67 3.39
N PHE A 94 15.00 -1.83 2.72
CA PHE A 94 15.94 -1.99 1.60
C PHE A 94 15.74 -0.95 0.49
N PHE A 95 14.52 -0.39 0.37
CA PHE A 95 14.23 0.69 -0.58
C PHE A 95 15.03 1.95 -0.27
N LEU A 96 15.23 2.29 1.01
CA LEU A 96 16.03 3.45 1.42
C LEU A 96 17.47 3.34 0.90
N ALA A 97 17.99 2.11 0.77
CA ALA A 97 19.31 1.90 0.19
C ALA A 97 19.41 2.30 -1.29
N THR A 98 18.28 2.31 -2.01
CA THR A 98 18.20 2.72 -3.43
C THR A 98 17.98 4.22 -3.62
N ALA A 99 17.61 4.94 -2.56
CA ALA A 99 17.29 6.36 -2.55
C ALA A 99 18.18 7.17 -1.59
N LYS A 100 19.37 6.66 -1.26
CA LYS A 100 20.32 7.28 -0.29
C LYS A 100 20.77 8.68 -0.69
N ASP A 101 20.71 9.00 -1.98
CA ASP A 101 21.07 10.30 -2.53
C ASP A 101 19.99 11.38 -2.28
N LEU A 102 18.80 10.97 -1.85
CA LEU A 102 17.69 11.87 -1.56
C LEU A 102 17.67 12.21 -0.06
N PRO A 103 17.32 13.45 0.32
CA PRO A 103 17.26 13.89 1.71
C PRO A 103 16.01 13.32 2.43
N ILE A 104 15.98 12.00 2.63
CA ILE A 104 14.87 11.30 3.30
C ILE A 104 15.21 11.22 4.79
N GLY A 105 14.56 12.05 5.61
CA GLY A 105 14.64 11.97 7.06
C GLY A 105 13.71 10.90 7.62
N LYS A 106 14.14 10.18 8.67
CA LYS A 106 13.23 9.35 9.46
C LYS A 106 12.41 10.26 10.38
N ALA A 107 11.09 10.19 10.27
CA ALA A 107 10.17 10.88 11.18
C ALA A 107 9.81 9.97 12.35
N LEU A 108 9.44 10.57 13.49
CA LEU A 108 8.84 9.83 14.60
C LEU A 108 7.47 9.32 14.18
N VAL A 109 7.17 8.07 14.53
CA VAL A 109 5.86 7.48 14.29
C VAL A 109 4.85 8.14 15.24
N PRO A 110 3.77 8.75 14.73
CA PRO A 110 2.78 9.39 15.58
C PRO A 110 2.04 8.34 16.42
N SER A 111 1.87 8.58 17.72
CA SER A 111 1.05 7.73 18.59
C SER A 111 -0.39 7.70 18.09
N THR A 112 -0.97 6.51 17.97
CA THR A 112 -2.35 6.37 17.50
C THR A 112 -3.30 6.12 18.67
N ASP A 113 -4.37 6.90 18.71
CA ASP A 113 -5.42 6.78 19.72
C ASP A 113 -6.16 5.42 19.56
N PRO A 114 -6.34 4.64 20.65
CA PRO A 114 -7.12 3.41 20.66
C PRO A 114 -8.52 3.55 20.03
N ASP A 115 -9.17 4.71 20.14
CA ASP A 115 -10.49 4.92 19.50
C ASP A 115 -10.38 5.00 17.98
N THR A 116 -9.26 5.50 17.44
CA THR A 116 -9.00 5.48 16.01
C THR A 116 -8.83 4.05 15.50
N LYS A 117 -8.12 3.19 16.25
CA LYS A 117 -7.98 1.77 15.92
C LYS A 117 -9.33 1.06 15.85
N LYS A 118 -10.19 1.26 16.84
CA LYS A 118 -11.55 0.69 16.87
C LYS A 118 -12.40 1.18 15.69
N LYS A 119 -12.28 2.45 15.29
CA LYS A 119 -12.99 2.99 14.12
C LYS A 119 -12.56 2.30 12.84
N VAL A 120 -11.25 2.06 12.66
CA VAL A 120 -10.72 1.34 11.50
C VAL A 120 -11.18 -0.11 11.48
N GLU A 121 -11.12 -0.81 12.62
CA GLU A 121 -11.60 -2.20 12.74
C GLU A 121 -13.09 -2.32 12.39
N ARG A 122 -13.92 -1.39 12.88
CA ARG A 122 -15.35 -1.32 12.52
C ARG A 122 -15.59 -1.00 11.05
N ALA A 123 -14.75 -0.15 10.45
CA ALA A 123 -14.85 0.12 9.01
C ALA A 123 -14.50 -1.14 8.20
N LEU A 124 -13.46 -1.87 8.60
CA LEU A 124 -13.04 -3.11 7.95
C LEU A 124 -14.06 -4.25 8.12
N SER A 125 -14.83 -4.29 9.21
CA SER A 125 -15.91 -5.29 9.36
C SER A 125 -17.05 -5.07 8.38
N ASN A 126 -17.25 -3.84 7.90
CA ASN A 126 -18.28 -3.52 6.90
C ASN A 126 -17.84 -3.80 5.46
N VAL A 127 -16.57 -4.15 5.23
CA VAL A 127 -16.06 -4.50 3.90
C VAL A 127 -16.45 -5.92 3.54
N GLU A 128 -17.11 -6.09 2.38
CA GLU A 128 -17.50 -7.40 1.87
C GLU A 128 -16.30 -8.35 1.72
N MET A 129 -16.52 -9.64 2.03
CA MET A 129 -15.48 -10.67 1.94
C MET A 129 -14.87 -10.79 0.54
N LYS A 130 -15.67 -10.60 -0.52
CA LYS A 130 -15.20 -10.61 -1.91
C LYS A 130 -14.13 -9.55 -2.17
N ASN A 131 -14.26 -8.36 -1.57
CA ASN A 131 -13.28 -7.29 -1.71
C ASN A 131 -11.99 -7.61 -0.95
N LYS A 132 -12.10 -8.24 0.23
CA LYS A 132 -10.94 -8.72 1.00
C LYS A 132 -10.20 -9.84 0.27
N GLU A 133 -10.92 -10.78 -0.35
CA GLU A 133 -10.37 -11.81 -1.24
C GLU A 133 -9.58 -11.21 -2.41
N ALA A 134 -10.19 -10.24 -3.09
CA ALA A 134 -9.55 -9.54 -4.21
C ALA A 134 -8.30 -8.77 -3.77
N ALA A 135 -8.37 -8.08 -2.63
CA ALA A 135 -7.23 -7.36 -2.06
C ALA A 135 -6.08 -8.30 -1.68
N TYR A 136 -6.38 -9.43 -1.02
CA TYR A 136 -5.39 -10.46 -0.68
C TYR A 136 -4.69 -11.01 -1.92
N GLN A 137 -5.46 -11.39 -2.95
CA GLN A 137 -4.91 -11.93 -4.19
C GLN A 137 -4.08 -10.90 -4.94
N ALA A 138 -4.54 -9.63 -5.01
CA ALA A 138 -3.79 -8.54 -5.65
C ALA A 138 -2.48 -8.25 -4.92
N TRP A 139 -2.51 -8.20 -3.58
CA TRP A 139 -1.33 -8.00 -2.74
C TRP A 139 -0.30 -9.11 -2.97
N LEU A 140 -0.73 -10.36 -2.89
CA LEU A 140 0.14 -11.52 -3.10
C LEU A 140 0.71 -11.51 -4.52
N GLY A 141 -0.10 -11.19 -5.52
CA GLY A 141 0.33 -11.07 -6.92
C GLY A 141 1.41 -10.01 -7.11
N TYR A 142 1.21 -8.83 -6.53
CA TYR A 142 2.15 -7.73 -6.59
C TYR A 142 3.51 -8.11 -5.96
N TYR A 143 3.54 -8.56 -4.71
CA TYR A 143 4.80 -8.89 -4.04
C TYR A 143 5.46 -10.18 -4.57
N ASN A 144 4.68 -11.10 -5.15
CA ASN A 144 5.23 -12.26 -5.87
C ASN A 144 6.06 -11.84 -7.09
N SER A 145 5.68 -10.74 -7.76
CA SER A 145 6.41 -10.18 -8.89
C SER A 145 7.64 -9.34 -8.47
N ASN A 146 7.72 -8.94 -7.20
CA ASN A 146 8.82 -8.13 -6.68
C ASN A 146 10.09 -8.99 -6.51
N LYS A 147 11.21 -8.53 -7.09
CA LYS A 147 12.48 -9.28 -7.09
C LYS A 147 13.14 -9.44 -5.72
N LYS A 148 12.78 -8.65 -4.72
CA LYS A 148 13.34 -8.72 -3.37
C LYS A 148 12.47 -9.61 -2.48
N VAL A 149 11.18 -9.31 -2.41
CA VAL A 149 10.21 -10.02 -1.56
C VAL A 149 9.81 -11.37 -2.17
N GLY A 150 9.49 -11.40 -3.47
CA GLY A 150 9.02 -12.59 -4.16
C GLY A 150 10.08 -13.67 -4.39
N LYS A 151 11.35 -13.47 -4.00
CA LYS A 151 12.38 -14.51 -4.05
C LYS A 151 12.16 -15.57 -2.97
N ASP A 152 11.81 -15.13 -1.77
CA ASP A 152 11.48 -16.03 -0.67
C ASP A 152 9.97 -16.27 -0.66
N LYS A 153 9.56 -17.40 -1.23
CA LYS A 153 8.14 -17.76 -1.32
C LYS A 153 7.52 -18.05 0.04
N TYR A 154 8.30 -18.56 0.99
CA TYR A 154 7.80 -18.87 2.33
C TYR A 154 7.53 -17.57 3.09
N ARG A 155 8.51 -16.65 3.11
CA ARG A 155 8.32 -15.33 3.73
C ARG A 155 7.22 -14.52 3.04
N LEU A 156 7.10 -14.60 1.71
CA LEU A 156 6.01 -13.96 0.98
C LEU A 156 4.62 -14.44 1.47
N VAL A 157 4.44 -15.74 1.66
CA VAL A 157 3.16 -16.30 2.14
C VAL A 157 2.90 -15.94 3.59
N GLU A 158 3.92 -15.93 4.43
CA GLU A 158 3.82 -15.47 5.82
C GLU A 158 3.34 -14.02 5.88
N LEU A 159 3.98 -13.12 5.14
CA LEU A 159 3.56 -11.73 5.01
C LEU A 159 2.13 -11.62 4.45
N ALA A 160 1.77 -12.39 3.42
CA ALA A 160 0.41 -12.36 2.91
C ALA A 160 -0.62 -12.73 3.99
N ASN A 161 -0.32 -13.73 4.82
CA ASN A 161 -1.20 -14.17 5.89
C ASN A 161 -1.29 -13.14 7.02
N GLU A 162 -0.21 -12.42 7.33
CA GLU A 162 -0.28 -11.27 8.22
C GLU A 162 -1.18 -10.17 7.63
N PHE A 163 -1.13 -9.92 6.32
CA PHE A 163 -2.02 -8.98 5.63
C PHE A 163 -3.49 -9.38 5.73
N SER A 164 -3.79 -10.68 5.61
CA SER A 164 -5.13 -11.19 5.87
C SER A 164 -5.62 -10.86 7.28
N ARG A 165 -4.77 -11.02 8.30
CA ARG A 165 -5.12 -10.69 9.69
C ARG A 165 -5.38 -9.21 9.87
N CYS A 166 -4.59 -8.35 9.22
CA CYS A 166 -4.85 -6.90 9.22
C CYS A 166 -6.20 -6.54 8.59
N MET A 167 -6.73 -7.32 7.64
CA MET A 167 -8.10 -7.11 7.13
C MET A 167 -9.20 -7.61 8.08
N GLY A 168 -8.84 -8.07 9.29
CA GLY A 168 -9.74 -8.63 10.28
C GLY A 168 -10.24 -10.03 9.92
N LEU A 169 -9.40 -10.83 9.26
CA LEU A 169 -9.74 -12.21 8.88
C LEU A 169 -9.00 -13.21 9.76
N ASP A 170 -9.75 -14.15 10.35
CA ASP A 170 -9.19 -15.24 11.17
C ASP A 170 -8.37 -16.23 10.35
N SER A 171 -8.72 -16.40 9.08
CA SER A 171 -8.03 -17.29 8.16
C SER A 171 -7.78 -16.62 6.81
N PRO A 172 -6.65 -16.91 6.16
CA PRO A 172 -6.36 -16.43 4.82
C PRO A 172 -7.48 -16.76 3.84
N PRO A 173 -7.85 -15.86 2.90
CA PRO A 173 -8.82 -16.21 1.88
C PRO A 173 -8.31 -17.31 0.95
N ALA A 174 -9.22 -18.15 0.46
CA ALA A 174 -8.86 -19.24 -0.43
C ALA A 174 -8.62 -18.73 -1.86
N ILE A 175 -7.48 -19.09 -2.44
CA ILE A 175 -7.10 -18.73 -3.81
C ILE A 175 -7.37 -19.92 -4.74
N PRO A 176 -7.93 -19.71 -5.95
CA PRO A 176 -8.11 -20.79 -6.92
C PRO A 176 -6.80 -21.53 -7.23
N LYS A 177 -6.81 -22.87 -7.24
CA LYS A 177 -5.61 -23.70 -7.53
C LYS A 177 -4.89 -23.32 -8.83
N LEU A 178 -5.65 -22.88 -9.84
CA LEU A 178 -5.10 -22.39 -11.11
C LEU A 178 -4.26 -21.12 -10.93
N VAL A 179 -4.71 -20.19 -10.09
CA VAL A 179 -4.00 -18.93 -9.79
C VAL A 179 -2.72 -19.25 -9.02
N LEU A 180 -2.79 -20.10 -7.99
CA LEU A 180 -1.60 -20.57 -7.27
C LEU A 180 -0.58 -21.25 -8.20
N GLY A 181 -1.07 -21.99 -9.19
CA GLY A 181 -0.25 -22.55 -10.27
C GLY A 181 0.49 -21.51 -11.07
N LYS A 182 -0.22 -20.51 -11.59
CA LYS A 182 0.37 -19.42 -12.37
C LYS A 182 1.36 -18.59 -11.55
N MET A 183 1.17 -18.51 -10.23
CA MET A 183 2.04 -17.77 -9.32
C MET A 183 3.27 -18.57 -8.85
N GLY A 184 3.31 -19.88 -9.11
CA GLY A 184 4.38 -20.76 -8.62
C GLY A 184 4.30 -21.06 -7.12
N LEU A 185 3.10 -21.03 -6.54
CA LEU A 185 2.87 -21.14 -5.08
C LEU A 185 2.14 -22.42 -4.66
N LYS A 186 1.96 -23.40 -5.55
CA LYS A 186 1.14 -24.62 -5.29
C LYS A 186 1.55 -25.42 -4.05
N ASN A 187 2.85 -25.49 -3.77
CA ASN A 187 3.40 -26.36 -2.72
C ASN A 187 3.91 -25.57 -1.51
N ILE A 188 3.59 -24.28 -1.43
CA ILE A 188 4.02 -23.44 -0.31
C ILE A 188 2.96 -23.55 0.80
N PRO A 189 3.34 -23.98 2.02
CA PRO A 189 2.40 -24.07 3.13
C PRO A 189 1.88 -22.69 3.54
N GLY A 190 0.70 -22.66 4.16
CA GLY A 190 0.10 -21.42 4.67
C GLY A 190 -0.90 -20.75 3.72
N LEU A 191 -1.02 -21.20 2.46
CA LEU A 191 -2.08 -20.75 1.56
C LEU A 191 -3.28 -21.69 1.58
N ARG A 192 -4.49 -21.13 1.54
CA ARG A 192 -5.73 -21.89 1.34
C ARG A 192 -6.08 -21.93 -0.14
N SER A 193 -6.56 -23.08 -0.60
CA SER A 193 -6.95 -23.27 -2.00
C SER A 193 -8.42 -23.65 -2.13
N LYS A 194 -9.06 -23.16 -3.20
CA LYS A 194 -10.40 -23.55 -3.66
C LYS A 194 -10.35 -24.04 -5.10
#